data_AF-A0A1V5JQD5-F1
#
_entry.id   AF-A0A1V5JQD5-F1
#
_cell.length_a   1.000
_cell.length_b   1.000
_cell.length_c   1.000
_cell.angle_alpha   90.00
_cell.angle_beta   90.00
_cell.angle_gamma   90.00
#
_symmetry.space_group_name_H-M   'P 1'
#
loop_
_entity.id
_entity.type
_entity.pdbx_description
1 polymer ?
#
loop_
_entity_poly.entity_id
_entity_poly.type
_entity_poly.pdbx_seq_one_letter_code
_entity_poly.pdbx_strand_id
1 'polypeptide(L)'
;MLITGAGLPLKLPELTKDFPDVALVPIVSSVRAAQLIVRKWEKSYGRLPDAFVVETPLYAGGHLGATKMEHVTDQTFSLEAVIPELVTVVEKEFRADIPIIAAGGIWSAEDMEAAFNLGARGIQVGTRFACTQEGDASDRFKQAYIDAKEEDVVVIMSPVGIPGRALRNPFVERYLAGNVESKPCIANCLTFCSYKKERKAFCIAQALIDAYEGRWEEGLFFCGSNVTRCHRMETVPEVFDAFFGADRAPSR
;
A
#
# COMPACT_ATOMS: atom_id res chain seq x y z
N MET A 1 1.86 6.00 16.80
CA MET A 1 2.56 5.26 15.72
C MET A 1 2.43 6.03 14.42
N LEU A 2 3.49 6.04 13.60
CA LEU A 2 3.52 6.62 12.25
C LEU A 2 3.99 5.56 11.27
N ILE A 3 3.15 5.21 10.30
CA ILE A 3 3.49 4.33 9.18
C ILE A 3 3.80 5.21 7.97
N THR A 4 4.94 5.01 7.31
CA THR A 4 5.37 5.86 6.19
C THR A 4 5.73 5.04 4.95
N GLY A 5 5.04 5.28 3.84
CA GLY A 5 5.33 4.69 2.53
C GLY A 5 5.72 5.71 1.47
N ALA A 6 5.69 5.30 0.19
CA ALA A 6 5.98 6.13 -0.98
C ALA A 6 7.36 6.83 -0.98
N GLY A 7 8.39 6.15 -0.44
CA GLY A 7 9.78 6.63 -0.43
C GLY A 7 10.54 6.17 0.80
N LEU A 8 11.80 6.60 0.93
CA LEU A 8 12.63 6.30 2.10
C LEU A 8 12.48 7.43 3.15
N PRO A 9 11.96 7.16 4.36
CA PRO A 9 11.73 8.16 5.40
C PRO A 9 13.03 8.52 6.15
N LEU A 10 14.08 8.91 5.43
CA LEU A 10 15.43 9.08 5.98
C LEU A 10 15.58 10.17 7.05
N LYS A 11 14.63 11.10 7.14
CA LYS A 11 14.60 12.20 8.12
C LYS A 11 13.49 12.07 9.16
N LEU A 12 12.71 10.99 9.14
CA LEU A 12 11.55 10.85 10.02
C LEU A 12 11.91 10.90 11.53
N PRO A 13 13.03 10.32 12.01
CA PRO A 13 13.43 10.47 13.41
C PRO A 13 13.67 11.91 13.83
N GLU A 14 14.20 12.74 12.93
CA GLU A 14 14.43 14.17 13.19
C GLU A 14 13.11 14.95 13.35
N LEU A 15 12.13 14.65 12.47
CA LEU A 15 10.81 15.27 12.49
C LEU A 15 9.97 14.87 13.71
N THR A 16 10.34 13.78 14.38
CA THR A 16 9.61 13.19 15.50
C THR A 16 10.41 13.22 16.81
N LYS A 17 11.51 13.98 16.85
CA LYS A 17 12.41 14.04 18.01
C LYS A 17 11.71 14.46 19.32
N ASP A 18 10.68 15.30 19.22
CA ASP A 18 9.92 15.80 20.36
C ASP A 18 8.83 14.80 20.81
N PHE A 19 8.70 13.67 20.10
CA PHE A 19 7.74 12.60 20.35
C PHE A 19 8.45 11.23 20.37
N PRO A 20 9.37 10.99 21.31
CA PRO A 20 10.24 9.80 21.31
C PRO A 20 9.44 8.49 21.39
N ASP A 21 8.29 8.48 22.06
CA ASP A 21 7.45 7.29 22.26
C ASP A 21 6.57 6.94 21.05
N VAL A 22 6.57 7.77 20.01
CA VAL A 22 5.83 7.47 18.77
C VAL A 22 6.57 6.41 17.99
N ALA A 23 6.00 5.21 17.89
CA ALA A 23 6.52 4.15 17.04
C ALA A 23 6.62 4.59 15.56
N LEU A 24 7.76 4.37 14.92
CA LEU A 24 8.05 4.70 13.52
C LEU A 24 8.19 3.42 12.70
N VAL A 25 7.30 3.26 11.72
CA VAL A 25 7.14 2.03 10.95
C VAL A 25 7.25 2.31 9.45
N PRO A 26 8.45 2.21 8.86
CA PRO A 26 8.63 2.37 7.42
C PRO A 26 8.00 1.22 6.63
N ILE A 27 7.37 1.55 5.50
CA ILE A 27 7.00 0.57 4.47
C ILE A 27 8.18 0.40 3.52
N VAL A 28 8.58 -0.84 3.26
CA VAL A 28 9.66 -1.23 2.36
C VAL A 28 9.23 -2.37 1.46
N SER A 29 9.86 -2.51 0.30
CA SER A 29 9.63 -3.65 -0.60
C SER A 29 10.90 -4.47 -0.86
N SER A 30 12.01 -4.13 -0.20
CA SER A 30 13.27 -4.87 -0.34
C SER A 30 14.12 -4.77 0.93
N VAL A 31 14.95 -5.79 1.16
CA VAL A 31 15.93 -5.82 2.27
C VAL A 31 16.90 -4.64 2.17
N ARG A 32 17.33 -4.30 0.95
CA ARG A 32 18.22 -3.15 0.70
C ARG A 32 17.62 -1.83 1.20
N ALA A 33 16.32 -1.60 1.00
CA ALA A 33 15.66 -0.40 1.48
C ALA A 33 15.65 -0.34 3.02
N ALA A 34 15.35 -1.46 3.68
CA ALA A 34 15.38 -1.57 5.14
C ALA A 34 16.78 -1.31 5.71
N GLN A 35 17.83 -1.92 5.12
CA GLN A 35 19.23 -1.68 5.50
C GLN A 35 19.63 -0.21 5.36
N LEU A 36 19.21 0.47 4.29
CA LEU A 36 19.49 1.89 4.11
C LEU A 36 18.84 2.76 5.21
N ILE A 37 17.59 2.45 5.56
CA ILE A 37 16.86 3.16 6.62
C ILE A 37 17.54 2.94 7.97
N VAL A 38 17.79 1.69 8.36
CA VAL A 38 18.43 1.34 9.64
C VAL A 38 19.78 2.01 9.78
N ARG A 39 20.68 1.83 8.80
CA ARG A 39 22.02 2.43 8.84
C ARG A 39 21.97 3.96 8.91
N LYS A 40 21.04 4.60 8.20
CA LYS A 40 20.90 6.05 8.23
C LYS A 40 20.39 6.52 9.59
N TRP A 41 19.36 5.86 10.12
CA TRP A 41 18.70 6.26 11.36
C TRP A 41 19.59 6.03 12.58
N GLU A 42 20.24 4.87 12.65
CA GLU A 42 21.20 4.55 13.71
C GLU A 42 22.36 5.55 13.70
N LYS A 43 23.00 5.74 12.54
CA LYS A 43 24.15 6.65 12.41
C LYS A 43 23.82 8.12 12.73
N SER A 44 22.65 8.60 12.31
CA SER A 44 22.34 10.04 12.38
C SER A 44 21.55 10.43 13.61
N TYR A 45 20.79 9.49 14.18
CA TYR A 45 19.80 9.79 15.21
C TYR A 45 19.86 8.80 16.38
N GLY A 46 20.70 7.75 16.33
CA GLY A 46 20.75 6.73 17.38
C GLY A 46 19.44 5.98 17.56
N ARG A 47 18.62 5.88 16.50
CA ARG A 47 17.27 5.31 16.55
C ARG A 47 17.13 4.20 15.52
N LEU A 48 16.47 3.11 15.91
CA LEU A 48 16.06 2.04 15.01
C LEU A 48 14.56 2.16 14.68
N PRO A 49 14.10 1.63 13.53
CA PRO A 49 12.68 1.45 13.26
C PRO A 49 12.01 0.55 14.31
N ASP A 50 10.77 0.88 14.66
CA ASP A 50 9.97 0.13 15.63
C ASP A 50 9.30 -1.09 15.00
N ALA A 51 9.10 -1.08 13.67
CA ALA A 51 8.68 -2.21 12.85
C ALA A 51 8.99 -1.91 11.36
N PHE A 52 8.88 -2.92 10.50
CA PHE A 52 8.79 -2.73 9.06
C PHE A 52 7.49 -3.31 8.52
N VAL A 53 6.83 -2.58 7.63
CA VAL A 53 5.83 -3.18 6.73
C VAL A 53 6.55 -3.59 5.45
N VAL A 54 6.58 -4.89 5.15
CA VAL A 54 7.06 -5.41 3.87
C VAL A 54 5.88 -5.48 2.92
N GLU A 55 5.81 -4.54 1.99
CA GLU A 55 4.78 -4.47 0.96
C GLU A 55 5.32 -5.07 -0.35
N THR A 56 4.65 -6.10 -0.87
CA THR A 56 4.95 -6.62 -2.19
C THR A 56 4.21 -5.85 -3.30
N PRO A 57 4.91 -5.28 -4.30
CA PRO A 57 4.28 -4.62 -5.43
C PRO A 57 3.53 -5.61 -6.33
N LEU A 58 3.80 -6.92 -6.22
CA LEU A 58 3.15 -7.97 -7.00
C LEU A 58 1.62 -7.97 -6.82
N TYR A 59 1.15 -7.67 -5.60
CA TYR A 59 -0.27 -7.85 -5.25
C TYR A 59 -0.91 -6.66 -4.51
N ALA A 60 -0.11 -5.74 -3.95
CA ALA A 60 -0.61 -4.60 -3.18
C ALA A 60 -1.54 -3.65 -3.97
N GLY A 61 -2.43 -2.93 -3.28
CA GLY A 61 -3.25 -1.91 -3.91
C GLY A 61 -2.63 -0.52 -3.83
N GLY A 62 -3.12 0.41 -4.64
CA GLY A 62 -2.67 1.79 -4.58
C GLY A 62 -1.28 1.99 -5.15
N HIS A 63 -0.55 2.99 -4.65
CA HIS A 63 0.85 3.20 -5.00
C HIS A 63 1.69 2.04 -4.50
N LEU A 64 2.45 1.45 -5.42
CA LEU A 64 3.25 0.27 -5.15
C LEU A 64 4.65 0.69 -4.68
N GLY A 65 5.26 -0.09 -3.79
CA GLY A 65 6.68 0.05 -3.40
C GLY A 65 7.71 -0.28 -4.49
N ALA A 66 7.35 -0.02 -5.75
CA ALA A 66 8.19 -0.09 -6.93
C ALA A 66 8.38 1.32 -7.52
N THR A 67 9.54 1.60 -8.11
CA THR A 67 9.76 2.86 -8.87
C THR A 67 9.69 2.66 -10.39
N LYS A 68 9.64 1.40 -10.83
CA LYS A 68 9.60 1.02 -12.24
C LYS A 68 8.54 -0.06 -12.45
N MET A 69 7.92 -0.05 -13.63
CA MET A 69 6.90 -1.03 -14.01
C MET A 69 7.44 -2.46 -14.00
N GLU A 70 8.70 -2.67 -14.38
CA GLU A 70 9.34 -3.99 -14.38
C GLU A 70 9.36 -4.67 -13.01
N HIS A 71 9.46 -3.89 -11.93
CA HIS A 71 9.47 -4.42 -10.56
C HIS A 71 8.08 -4.88 -10.09
N VAL A 72 7.00 -4.48 -10.77
CA VAL A 72 5.62 -4.83 -10.37
C VAL A 72 5.30 -6.30 -10.62
N THR A 73 6.11 -6.98 -11.44
CA THR A 73 6.02 -8.41 -11.75
C THR A 73 7.26 -9.20 -11.32
N ASP A 74 8.25 -8.53 -10.74
CA ASP A 74 9.52 -9.12 -10.37
C ASP A 74 9.40 -9.88 -9.04
N GLN A 75 9.58 -11.20 -9.12
CA GLN A 75 9.45 -12.11 -7.98
C GLN A 75 10.48 -11.87 -6.88
N THR A 76 11.56 -11.13 -7.15
CA THR A 76 12.51 -10.71 -6.10
C THR A 76 11.88 -9.75 -5.07
N PHE A 77 10.73 -9.17 -5.39
CA PHE A 77 9.92 -8.35 -4.48
C PHE A 77 8.75 -9.11 -3.85
N SER A 78 8.69 -10.46 -3.98
CA SER A 78 7.66 -11.26 -3.32
C SER A 78 7.85 -11.29 -1.80
N LEU A 79 6.80 -11.62 -1.07
CA LEU A 79 6.89 -11.77 0.39
C LEU A 79 7.83 -12.93 0.76
N GLU A 80 7.78 -14.01 -0.01
CA GLU A 80 8.60 -15.22 0.14
C GLU A 80 10.10 -14.93 -0.04
N ALA A 81 10.44 -13.97 -0.92
CA ALA A 81 11.82 -13.54 -1.12
C ALA A 81 12.27 -12.59 -0.01
N VAL A 82 11.47 -11.56 0.29
CA VAL A 82 11.92 -10.43 1.12
C VAL A 82 11.81 -10.69 2.61
N ILE A 83 10.74 -11.33 3.08
CA ILE A 83 10.49 -11.47 4.53
C ILE A 83 11.57 -12.34 5.20
N PRO A 84 11.86 -13.57 4.74
CA PRO A 84 12.84 -14.43 5.43
C PRO A 84 14.26 -13.83 5.45
N GLU A 85 14.64 -13.17 4.36
CA GLU A 85 15.92 -12.47 4.26
C GLU A 85 15.97 -11.28 5.22
N LEU A 86 14.90 -10.47 5.29
CA LEU A 86 14.85 -9.32 6.20
C LEU A 86 14.85 -9.76 7.68
N VAL A 87 14.15 -10.84 8.04
CA VAL A 87 14.22 -11.43 9.40
C VAL A 87 15.67 -11.76 9.72
N THR A 88 16.36 -12.46 8.81
CA THR A 88 17.77 -12.84 8.99
C THR A 88 18.67 -11.61 9.17
N VAL A 89 18.47 -10.56 8.38
CA VAL A 89 19.24 -9.31 8.48
C VAL A 89 18.98 -8.57 9.78
N VAL A 90 17.72 -8.48 10.22
CA VAL A 90 17.34 -7.86 11.50
C VAL A 90 18.02 -8.57 12.68
N GLU A 91 17.96 -9.89 12.70
CA GLU A 91 18.55 -10.69 13.78
C GLU A 91 20.09 -10.67 13.77
N LYS A 92 20.70 -10.89 12.60
CA LYS A 92 22.15 -11.13 12.51
C LYS A 92 22.97 -9.87 12.30
N GLU A 93 22.49 -8.96 11.47
CA GLU A 93 23.21 -7.71 11.16
C GLU A 93 22.86 -6.61 12.14
N PHE A 94 21.56 -6.33 12.35
CA PHE A 94 21.13 -5.24 13.22
C PHE A 94 21.10 -5.63 14.69
N ARG A 95 21.09 -6.94 15.00
CA ARG A 95 21.04 -7.48 16.37
C ARG A 95 19.92 -6.86 17.19
N ALA A 96 18.75 -6.70 16.55
CA ALA A 96 17.58 -6.04 17.10
C ALA A 96 16.35 -6.92 16.93
N ASP A 97 15.32 -6.69 17.75
CA ASP A 97 14.00 -7.33 17.58
C ASP A 97 13.05 -6.37 16.87
N ILE A 98 13.18 -6.23 15.55
CA ILE A 98 12.31 -5.38 14.73
C ILE A 98 11.22 -6.24 14.07
N PRO A 99 9.94 -6.10 14.45
CA PRO A 99 8.85 -6.89 13.86
C PRO A 99 8.66 -6.57 12.38
N ILE A 100 8.39 -7.62 11.60
CA ILE A 100 8.03 -7.52 10.18
C ILE A 100 6.53 -7.75 10.03
N ILE A 101 5.86 -6.85 9.33
CA ILE A 101 4.43 -6.90 9.02
C ILE A 101 4.29 -7.12 7.51
N ALA A 102 3.62 -8.19 7.09
CA ALA A 102 3.44 -8.51 5.68
C ALA A 102 2.29 -7.71 5.06
N ALA A 103 2.45 -7.22 3.83
CA ALA A 103 1.41 -6.46 3.13
C ALA A 103 1.38 -6.76 1.62
N GLY A 104 0.17 -6.75 1.06
CA GLY A 104 -0.08 -6.98 -0.37
C GLY A 104 -0.55 -8.40 -0.66
N GLY A 105 -1.73 -8.53 -1.27
CA GLY A 105 -2.31 -9.82 -1.65
C GLY A 105 -2.97 -10.62 -0.53
N ILE A 106 -2.71 -10.31 0.74
CA ILE A 106 -3.27 -11.03 1.89
C ILE A 106 -4.79 -10.84 1.95
N TRP A 107 -5.55 -11.95 1.89
CA TRP A 107 -7.01 -11.92 1.91
C TRP A 107 -7.63 -12.87 2.91
N SER A 108 -7.12 -14.10 3.10
CA SER A 108 -7.72 -15.10 4.01
C SER A 108 -6.80 -15.51 5.16
N ALA A 109 -7.32 -16.32 6.09
CA ALA A 109 -6.54 -16.90 7.18
C ALA A 109 -5.33 -17.69 6.67
N GLU A 110 -5.47 -18.42 5.56
CA GLU A 110 -4.36 -19.16 4.94
C GLU A 110 -3.26 -18.23 4.42
N ASP A 111 -3.63 -17.09 3.80
CA ASP A 111 -2.67 -16.08 3.35
C ASP A 111 -1.92 -15.46 4.56
N MET A 112 -2.64 -15.23 5.66
CA MET A 112 -2.07 -14.73 6.92
C MET A 112 -1.10 -15.74 7.55
N GLU A 113 -1.50 -17.00 7.65
CA GLU A 113 -0.65 -18.08 8.16
C GLU A 113 0.60 -18.28 7.28
N ALA A 114 0.45 -18.21 5.95
CA ALA A 114 1.58 -18.26 5.03
C ALA A 114 2.58 -17.12 5.31
N ALA A 115 2.10 -15.89 5.51
CA ALA A 115 2.95 -14.76 5.88
C ALA A 115 3.67 -14.97 7.23
N PHE A 116 2.97 -15.52 8.23
CA PHE A 116 3.58 -15.84 9.53
C PHE A 116 4.63 -16.93 9.43
N ASN A 117 4.41 -17.96 8.60
CA ASN A 117 5.39 -19.01 8.32
C ASN A 117 6.67 -18.49 7.65
N LEU A 118 6.60 -17.35 6.93
CA LEU A 118 7.77 -16.66 6.40
C LEU A 118 8.55 -15.87 7.47
N GLY A 119 7.98 -15.69 8.67
CA GLY A 119 8.57 -14.95 9.77
C GLY A 119 7.94 -13.57 10.02
N ALA A 120 6.84 -13.22 9.35
CA ALA A 120 6.07 -12.02 9.71
C ALA A 120 5.43 -12.17 11.09
N ARG A 121 5.37 -11.08 11.85
CA ARG A 121 4.68 -10.98 13.16
C ARG A 121 3.35 -10.23 13.08
N GLY A 122 2.93 -9.84 11.88
CA GLY A 122 1.66 -9.15 11.63
C GLY A 122 1.34 -9.06 10.14
N ILE A 123 0.11 -8.64 9.82
CA ILE A 123 -0.33 -8.37 8.45
C ILE A 123 -0.93 -6.96 8.35
N GLN A 124 -0.84 -6.36 7.17
CA GLN A 124 -1.52 -5.12 6.82
C GLN A 124 -2.38 -5.36 5.59
N VAL A 125 -3.70 -5.14 5.73
CA VAL A 125 -4.70 -5.44 4.71
C VAL A 125 -5.46 -4.17 4.35
N GLY A 126 -5.46 -3.82 3.05
CA GLY A 126 -6.12 -2.60 2.54
C GLY A 126 -7.39 -2.91 1.76
N THR A 127 -7.25 -3.46 0.55
CA THR A 127 -8.34 -3.68 -0.43
C THR A 127 -9.58 -4.34 0.15
N ARG A 128 -9.41 -5.37 1.01
CA ARG A 128 -10.54 -6.07 1.63
C ARG A 128 -11.35 -5.17 2.55
N PHE A 129 -10.67 -4.36 3.38
CA PHE A 129 -11.31 -3.39 4.27
C PHE A 129 -11.92 -2.20 3.52
N ALA A 130 -11.42 -1.86 2.34
CA ALA A 130 -12.02 -0.80 1.52
C ALA A 130 -13.43 -1.14 1.00
N CYS A 131 -13.79 -2.44 0.96
CA CYS A 131 -15.10 -2.94 0.52
C CYS A 131 -16.11 -3.05 1.68
N THR A 132 -15.76 -2.69 2.93
CA THR A 132 -16.63 -2.95 4.09
C THR A 132 -17.77 -1.96 4.25
N GLN A 133 -18.84 -2.36 4.93
CA GLN A 133 -20.00 -1.51 5.22
C GLN A 133 -19.63 -0.26 6.00
N GLU A 134 -18.71 -0.38 6.95
CA GLU A 134 -18.24 0.70 7.82
C GLU A 134 -17.32 1.71 7.12
N GLY A 135 -16.75 1.35 5.96
CA GLY A 135 -15.99 2.27 5.13
C GLY A 135 -16.85 3.44 4.67
N ASP A 136 -16.29 4.64 4.65
CA ASP A 136 -16.99 5.89 4.32
C ASP A 136 -16.95 6.24 2.82
N ALA A 137 -16.27 5.43 2.01
CA ALA A 137 -16.37 5.51 0.56
C ALA A 137 -17.80 5.22 0.09
N SER A 138 -18.22 5.87 -0.99
CA SER A 138 -19.55 5.68 -1.56
C SER A 138 -19.89 4.22 -1.86
N ASP A 139 -21.17 3.87 -1.78
CA ASP A 139 -21.63 2.53 -2.17
C ASP A 139 -21.23 2.18 -3.61
N ARG A 140 -21.17 3.17 -4.50
CA ARG A 140 -20.71 2.96 -5.88
C ARG A 140 -19.24 2.55 -5.96
N PHE A 141 -18.38 3.05 -5.07
CA PHE A 141 -16.99 2.62 -4.96
C PHE A 141 -16.88 1.17 -4.51
N LYS A 142 -17.63 0.79 -3.47
CA LYS A 142 -17.66 -0.60 -2.98
C LYS A 142 -18.24 -1.54 -4.05
N GLN A 143 -19.30 -1.10 -4.74
CA GLN A 143 -19.88 -1.86 -5.85
C GLN A 143 -18.91 -2.04 -7.01
N ALA A 144 -18.05 -1.04 -7.31
CA ALA A 144 -17.01 -1.20 -8.32
C ALA A 144 -16.03 -2.33 -7.98
N TYR A 145 -15.75 -2.57 -6.70
CA TYR A 145 -14.88 -3.66 -6.27
C TYR A 145 -15.58 -5.02 -6.42
N ILE A 146 -16.88 -5.06 -6.11
CA ILE A 146 -17.70 -6.28 -6.24
C ILE A 146 -17.88 -6.67 -7.71
N ASP A 147 -18.04 -5.69 -8.59
CA ASP A 147 -18.23 -5.91 -10.02
C ASP A 147 -16.91 -6.18 -10.78
N ALA A 148 -15.77 -6.00 -10.11
CA ALA A 148 -14.45 -6.08 -10.73
C ALA A 148 -14.12 -7.50 -11.21
N LYS A 149 -13.51 -7.58 -12.39
CA LYS A 149 -12.95 -8.81 -12.94
C LYS A 149 -11.43 -8.76 -13.00
N GLU A 150 -10.80 -9.89 -13.28
CA GLU A 150 -9.34 -9.99 -13.30
C GLU A 150 -8.73 -9.07 -14.37
N GLU A 151 -9.37 -8.96 -15.53
CA GLU A 151 -8.96 -8.10 -16.64
C GLU A 151 -9.10 -6.59 -16.34
N ASP A 152 -9.89 -6.23 -15.33
CA ASP A 152 -10.08 -4.85 -14.91
C ASP A 152 -8.92 -4.37 -14.02
N VAL A 153 -8.13 -5.28 -13.43
CA VAL A 153 -7.03 -4.88 -12.56
C VAL A 153 -5.82 -4.47 -13.40
N VAL A 154 -5.49 -3.18 -13.38
CA VAL A 154 -4.40 -2.61 -14.18
C VAL A 154 -3.40 -1.86 -13.32
N VAL A 155 -2.19 -1.71 -13.85
CA VAL A 155 -1.14 -0.90 -13.25
C VAL A 155 -0.87 0.29 -14.15
N ILE A 156 -0.96 1.50 -13.59
CA ILE A 156 -0.70 2.75 -14.28
C ILE A 156 0.53 3.44 -13.68
N MET A 157 1.22 4.26 -14.47
CA MET A 157 2.23 5.16 -13.92
C MET A 157 1.57 6.42 -13.38
N SER A 158 1.71 6.70 -12.08
CA SER A 158 1.06 7.89 -11.51
C SER A 158 1.80 9.19 -11.89
N PRO A 159 1.15 10.36 -11.75
CA PRO A 159 1.76 11.68 -11.98
C PRO A 159 2.97 12.02 -11.08
N VAL A 160 3.24 11.18 -10.08
CA VAL A 160 4.39 11.31 -9.18
C VAL A 160 5.53 10.35 -9.51
N GLY A 161 5.43 9.60 -10.61
CA GLY A 161 6.49 8.69 -11.08
C GLY A 161 6.54 7.35 -10.34
N ILE A 162 5.44 6.97 -9.69
CA ILE A 162 5.31 5.71 -8.95
C ILE A 162 4.18 4.89 -9.58
N PRO A 163 4.39 3.60 -9.93
CA PRO A 163 3.32 2.70 -10.33
C PRO A 163 2.19 2.63 -9.30
N GLY A 164 0.95 2.57 -9.77
CA GLY A 164 -0.23 2.35 -8.92
C GLY A 164 -1.17 1.33 -9.53
N ARG A 165 -1.73 0.44 -8.70
CA ARG A 165 -2.70 -0.58 -9.12
C ARG A 165 -4.13 -0.10 -8.88
N ALA A 166 -4.95 -0.15 -9.92
CA ALA A 166 -6.31 0.38 -9.94
C ALA A 166 -7.24 -0.48 -10.81
N LEU A 167 -8.55 -0.26 -10.65
CA LEU A 167 -9.54 -0.76 -11.60
C LEU A 167 -9.51 0.06 -12.89
N ARG A 168 -9.60 -0.66 -14.01
CA ARG A 168 -9.79 -0.13 -15.35
C ARG A 168 -11.21 0.41 -15.45
N ASN A 169 -11.30 1.69 -15.73
CA ASN A 169 -12.55 2.41 -15.92
C ASN A 169 -12.37 3.46 -17.04
N PRO A 170 -13.42 4.17 -17.45
CA PRO A 170 -13.31 5.17 -18.51
C PRO A 170 -12.23 6.24 -18.25
N PHE A 171 -12.02 6.65 -17.00
CA PHE A 171 -10.93 7.57 -16.63
C PHE A 171 -9.54 6.96 -16.93
N VAL A 172 -9.29 5.73 -16.48
CA VAL A 172 -8.01 5.03 -16.70
C VAL A 172 -7.80 4.75 -18.20
N GLU A 173 -8.84 4.38 -18.95
CA GLU A 173 -8.77 4.20 -20.40
C GLU A 173 -8.36 5.50 -21.11
N ARG A 174 -9.01 6.62 -20.77
CA ARG A 174 -8.64 7.94 -21.29
C ARG A 174 -7.18 8.27 -20.95
N TYR A 175 -6.76 8.00 -19.72
CA TYR A 175 -5.37 8.20 -19.30
C TYR A 175 -4.38 7.38 -20.12
N LEU A 176 -4.63 6.08 -20.29
CA LEU A 176 -3.77 5.17 -21.05
C LEU A 176 -3.73 5.52 -22.55
N ALA A 177 -4.81 6.05 -23.09
CA ALA A 177 -4.87 6.56 -24.47
C ALA A 177 -4.19 7.94 -24.65
N GLY A 178 -3.69 8.56 -23.57
CA GLY A 178 -3.11 9.91 -23.60
C GLY A 178 -4.15 11.06 -23.64
N ASN A 179 -5.43 10.74 -23.46
CA ASN A 179 -6.55 11.68 -23.51
C ASN A 179 -6.93 12.20 -22.12
N VAL A 180 -5.97 12.84 -21.44
CA VAL A 180 -6.21 13.35 -20.09
C VAL A 180 -6.69 14.80 -20.16
N GLU A 181 -7.91 15.06 -19.71
CA GLU A 181 -8.37 16.43 -19.50
C GLU A 181 -7.67 17.04 -18.29
N SER A 182 -6.92 18.12 -18.53
CA SER A 182 -6.27 18.85 -17.45
C SER A 182 -7.28 19.67 -16.66
N LYS A 183 -7.69 19.18 -15.49
CA LYS A 183 -8.40 19.99 -14.48
C LYS A 183 -7.45 21.02 -13.82
N PRO A 184 -7.92 21.95 -12.97
CA PRO A 184 -7.04 22.74 -12.08
C PRO A 184 -6.41 21.88 -10.97
N CYS A 185 -5.20 22.24 -10.54
CA CYS A 185 -4.56 21.54 -9.41
C CYS A 185 -5.19 22.01 -8.09
N ILE A 186 -5.71 21.08 -7.29
CA ILE A 186 -6.44 21.41 -6.05
C ILE A 186 -5.55 21.51 -4.80
N ALA A 187 -4.37 20.88 -4.82
CA ALA A 187 -3.61 20.67 -3.58
C ALA A 187 -2.25 21.37 -3.52
N ASN A 188 -1.68 21.73 -4.68
CA ASN A 188 -0.31 22.26 -4.77
C ASN A 188 0.72 21.45 -3.93
N CYS A 189 0.52 20.13 -3.82
CA CYS A 189 1.11 19.31 -2.76
C CYS A 189 2.59 18.95 -2.96
N LEU A 190 2.99 18.61 -4.19
CA LEU A 190 4.34 18.09 -4.48
C LEU A 190 5.04 18.94 -5.54
N THR A 191 6.30 19.29 -5.27
CA THR A 191 7.13 20.11 -6.16
C THR A 191 7.52 19.38 -7.44
N PHE A 192 7.60 18.05 -7.41
CA PHE A 192 8.03 17.19 -8.52
C PHE A 192 6.87 16.56 -9.31
N CYS A 193 5.62 16.87 -8.97
CA CYS A 193 4.44 16.33 -9.67
C CYS A 193 4.42 16.72 -11.16
N SER A 194 4.39 15.73 -12.05
CA SER A 194 4.42 15.95 -13.51
C SER A 194 3.16 16.66 -14.01
N TYR A 195 2.01 16.39 -13.41
CA TYR A 195 0.78 17.12 -13.71
C TYR A 195 0.91 18.61 -13.38
N LYS A 196 1.48 18.97 -12.22
CA LYS A 196 1.71 20.38 -11.85
C LYS A 196 2.65 21.08 -12.82
N LYS A 197 3.72 20.39 -13.24
CA LYS A 197 4.78 20.97 -14.08
C LYS A 197 4.42 21.04 -15.56
N GLU A 198 3.82 19.98 -16.08
CA GLU A 198 3.70 19.75 -17.53
C GLU A 198 2.25 19.64 -18.00
N ARG A 199 1.28 19.49 -17.09
CA ARG A 199 -0.14 19.27 -17.42
C ARG A 199 -0.42 18.05 -18.32
N LYS A 200 0.53 17.10 -18.40
CA LYS A 200 0.46 15.88 -19.22
C LYS A 200 -0.11 14.64 -18.51
N ALA A 201 -0.68 14.82 -17.33
CA ALA A 201 -1.25 13.75 -16.52
C ALA A 201 -2.48 14.29 -15.77
N PHE A 202 -2.87 13.66 -14.67
CA PHE A 202 -4.03 14.05 -13.87
C PHE A 202 -3.63 14.50 -12.46
N CYS A 203 -4.55 15.13 -11.74
CA CYS A 203 -4.38 15.34 -10.30
C CYS A 203 -4.81 14.07 -9.55
N ILE A 204 -3.85 13.30 -9.02
CA ILE A 204 -4.17 12.05 -8.31
C ILE A 204 -5.05 12.28 -7.08
N ALA A 205 -4.86 13.37 -6.33
CA ALA A 205 -5.71 13.70 -5.19
C ALA A 205 -7.18 13.90 -5.62
N GLN A 206 -7.42 14.64 -6.70
CA GLN A 206 -8.77 14.83 -7.23
C GLN A 206 -9.35 13.50 -7.74
N ALA A 207 -8.58 12.69 -8.46
CA ALA A 207 -9.05 11.40 -8.97
C ALA A 207 -9.40 10.42 -7.83
N LEU A 208 -8.69 10.47 -6.70
CA LEU A 208 -9.02 9.68 -5.51
C LEU A 208 -10.29 10.20 -4.81
N ILE A 209 -10.50 11.51 -4.73
CA ILE A 209 -11.75 12.10 -4.25
C ILE A 209 -12.92 11.69 -5.17
N ASP A 210 -12.71 11.78 -6.49
CA ASP A 210 -13.70 11.34 -7.48
C ASP A 210 -14.07 9.87 -7.28
N ALA A 211 -13.10 8.99 -7.00
CA ALA A 211 -13.36 7.58 -6.69
C ALA A 211 -14.10 7.42 -5.36
N TYR A 212 -13.65 8.08 -4.29
CA TYR A 212 -14.29 8.07 -2.97
C TYR A 212 -15.77 8.45 -3.05
N GLU A 213 -16.10 9.49 -3.81
CA GLU A 213 -17.48 9.96 -4.04
C GLU A 213 -18.23 9.14 -5.11
N GLY A 214 -17.63 8.08 -5.65
CA GLY A 214 -18.32 7.13 -6.53
C GLY A 214 -18.43 7.56 -7.98
N ARG A 215 -17.68 8.58 -8.42
CA ARG A 215 -17.67 9.04 -9.81
C ARG A 215 -16.88 8.09 -10.68
N TRP A 216 -17.51 7.00 -11.11
CA TRP A 216 -16.91 5.95 -11.94
C TRP A 216 -16.20 6.46 -13.19
N GLU A 217 -16.76 7.47 -13.85
CA GLU A 217 -16.23 8.04 -15.09
C GLU A 217 -14.95 8.86 -14.91
N GLU A 218 -14.67 9.32 -13.69
CA GLU A 218 -13.62 10.32 -13.37
C GLU A 218 -12.62 9.84 -12.32
N GLY A 219 -13.00 8.84 -11.52
CA GLY A 219 -12.24 8.39 -10.37
C GLY A 219 -11.08 7.45 -10.70
N LEU A 220 -10.08 7.45 -9.83
CA LEU A 220 -9.04 6.43 -9.78
C LEU A 220 -9.33 5.45 -8.63
N PHE A 221 -9.88 4.29 -8.94
CA PHE A 221 -10.28 3.28 -7.95
C PHE A 221 -9.10 2.37 -7.65
N PHE A 222 -8.27 2.75 -6.66
CA PHE A 222 -7.07 1.99 -6.29
C PHE A 222 -7.38 0.67 -5.59
N CYS A 223 -6.93 -0.44 -6.16
CA CYS A 223 -7.23 -1.77 -5.64
C CYS A 223 -6.01 -2.69 -5.70
N GLY A 224 -5.96 -3.69 -4.83
CA GLY A 224 -5.00 -4.80 -4.92
C GLY A 224 -5.42 -5.81 -5.98
N SER A 225 -4.53 -6.75 -6.30
CA SER A 225 -4.82 -7.79 -7.30
C SER A 225 -5.99 -8.69 -6.94
N ASN A 226 -6.20 -8.91 -5.64
CA ASN A 226 -7.23 -9.78 -5.11
C ASN A 226 -8.60 -9.10 -4.95
N VAL A 227 -8.82 -7.93 -5.56
CA VAL A 227 -10.11 -7.20 -5.48
C VAL A 227 -11.30 -8.03 -5.96
N THR A 228 -11.09 -8.93 -6.94
CA THR A 228 -12.08 -9.84 -7.49
C THR A 228 -12.61 -10.87 -6.48
N ARG A 229 -11.94 -11.02 -5.33
CA ARG A 229 -12.42 -11.82 -4.19
C ARG A 229 -13.46 -11.06 -3.35
N CYS A 230 -13.72 -9.76 -3.60
CA CYS A 230 -14.86 -9.06 -2.98
C CYS A 230 -16.14 -9.48 -3.72
N HIS A 231 -17.01 -10.24 -3.06
CA HIS A 231 -18.29 -10.66 -3.66
C HIS A 231 -19.50 -9.93 -3.06
N ARG A 232 -19.30 -9.24 -1.94
CA ARG A 232 -20.32 -8.47 -1.23
C ARG A 232 -19.65 -7.46 -0.30
N MET A 233 -20.40 -6.47 0.17
CA MET A 233 -19.97 -5.60 1.26
C MET A 233 -19.99 -6.38 2.59
N GLU A 234 -18.82 -6.84 3.02
CA GLU A 234 -18.60 -7.46 4.34
C GLU A 234 -18.64 -6.37 5.43
N THR A 235 -18.95 -6.75 6.67
CA THR A 235 -18.72 -5.91 7.85
C THR A 235 -17.29 -6.10 8.35
N VAL A 236 -16.77 -5.13 9.09
CA VAL A 236 -15.45 -5.24 9.73
C VAL A 236 -15.35 -6.50 10.60
N PRO A 237 -16.33 -6.84 11.48
CA PRO A 237 -16.31 -8.10 12.23
C PRO A 237 -16.19 -9.34 11.35
N GLU A 238 -16.93 -9.42 10.23
CA GLU A 238 -16.84 -10.56 9.31
C GLU A 238 -15.43 -10.71 8.71
N VAL A 239 -14.77 -9.59 8.38
CA VAL A 239 -13.38 -9.62 7.90
C VAL A 239 -12.44 -10.13 8.99
N PHE A 240 -12.60 -9.70 10.24
CA PHE A 240 -11.81 -10.20 11.38
C PHE A 240 -12.05 -11.70 11.63
N ASP A 241 -13.31 -12.13 11.63
CA ASP A 241 -13.68 -13.54 11.81
C ASP A 241 -13.10 -14.42 10.70
N ALA A 242 -13.00 -13.90 9.47
CA ALA A 242 -12.37 -14.61 8.36
C ALA A 242 -10.85 -14.77 8.49
N PHE A 243 -10.17 -13.98 9.34
CA PHE A 243 -8.74 -14.14 9.63
C PHE A 243 -8.48 -14.96 10.89
N PHE A 244 -9.27 -14.74 11.95
CA PHE A 244 -8.97 -15.29 13.28
C PHE A 244 -9.95 -16.37 13.74
N GLY A 245 -11.10 -16.52 13.07
CA GLY A 245 -12.23 -17.32 13.51
C GLY A 245 -13.12 -16.56 14.50
N ALA A 246 -14.42 -16.90 14.54
CA ALA A 246 -15.44 -16.20 15.32
C ALA A 246 -15.18 -16.16 16.85
N ASP A 247 -14.40 -17.12 17.37
CA ASP A 247 -14.09 -17.25 18.80
C ASP A 247 -12.78 -16.54 19.22
N ARG A 248 -12.06 -15.91 18.27
CA ARG A 248 -10.75 -15.28 18.52
C ARG A 248 -10.70 -13.80 18.13
N ALA A 249 -11.84 -13.11 18.10
CA ALA A 249 -11.83 -11.66 17.99
C ALA A 249 -10.94 -11.08 19.12
N PRO A 250 -9.94 -10.22 18.80
CA PRO A 250 -9.03 -9.71 19.82
C PRO A 250 -9.84 -9.00 20.90
N SER A 251 -9.63 -9.38 22.16
CA SER A 251 -10.24 -8.70 23.31
C SER A 251 -9.92 -7.21 23.22
N ARG A 252 -10.97 -6.39 23.21
CA ARG A 252 -10.89 -4.92 23.17
C ARG A 252 -9.93 -4.35 24.21
#